data_AF-A0A1C7LRB5-F1
#
_entry.id   AF-A0A1C7LRB5-F1
#
_cell.length_a   1.000
_cell.length_b   1.000
_cell.length_c   1.000
_cell.angle_alpha   90.00
_cell.angle_beta   90.00
_cell.angle_gamma   90.00
#
_symmetry.space_group_name_H-M   'P 1'
#
loop_
_entity.id
_entity.type
_entity.pdbx_description
1 polymer ?
#
loop_
_entity_poly.entity_id
_entity_poly.type
_entity_poly.pdbx_seq_one_letter_code
_entity_poly.pdbx_strand_id
1 'polypeptide(L)'
;MPSINDLLNDPSPSSSPRQSPETPSRPVSPTAALSRLSNPSTPSSTGAPSSDDSFFNPRKHPAEIVQDVARNVKLRPSDRDTLAIFSRLDTQEQQIWLAGHLLKLAEGQSKLSTSCSNTGYVIPPHFQAEIDAFCFVVLMRPSLSAYITKNVPVSLVTDRIISSPQWGFTPELKETKYKWKIIVKRVQDVCTNRRHDIKKAIQASVGESSDNPSIEARSNAQDIIALCVDIVAIHKPADLHVSLAMLARVAFIRQVYIQFGNVKNFWEQVDKELANVRSKNNDDEEKISRFFGRVLQNDRKVHGPVDLGSIPLE
;
A
#
# COMPACT_ATOMS: atom_id res chain seq x y z
N MET A 1 -19.12 29.85 -12.93
CA MET A 1 -19.14 28.66 -12.04
C MET A 1 -19.95 29.02 -10.80
N PRO A 2 -21.12 28.40 -10.58
CA PRO A 2 -21.89 28.62 -9.35
C PRO A 2 -21.02 28.28 -8.13
N SER A 3 -21.17 29.10 -7.09
CA SER A 3 -20.50 28.85 -5.82
C SER A 3 -20.98 27.52 -5.24
N ILE A 4 -20.15 26.86 -4.42
CA ILE A 4 -20.59 25.64 -3.68
C ILE A 4 -21.85 25.96 -2.87
N ASN A 5 -21.99 27.20 -2.38
CA ASN A 5 -23.18 27.64 -1.67
C ASN A 5 -24.44 27.70 -2.55
N ASP A 6 -24.32 28.02 -3.84
CA ASP A 6 -25.46 28.07 -4.75
C ASP A 6 -26.02 26.65 -5.01
N LEU A 7 -25.11 25.67 -5.16
CA LEU A 7 -25.48 24.25 -5.31
C LEU A 7 -26.10 23.63 -4.05
N LEU A 8 -25.90 24.26 -2.89
CA LEU A 8 -26.42 23.80 -1.61
C LEU A 8 -27.82 24.35 -1.30
N ASN A 9 -28.23 25.45 -1.93
CA ASN A 9 -29.48 26.17 -1.62
C ASN A 9 -30.63 25.90 -2.60
N ASP A 10 -30.42 25.11 -3.64
CA ASP A 10 -31.43 24.85 -4.67
C ASP A 10 -32.55 23.93 -4.12
N PRO A 11 -33.81 24.41 -3.99
CA PRO A 11 -34.92 23.64 -3.45
C PRO A 11 -35.15 22.40 -4.29
N SER A 12 -35.17 21.24 -3.62
CA SER A 12 -35.32 19.94 -4.27
C SER A 12 -36.55 19.94 -5.19
N PRO A 13 -36.43 19.58 -6.48
CA PRO A 13 -37.60 19.33 -7.30
C PRO A 13 -38.35 18.13 -6.71
N SER A 14 -39.62 18.35 -6.37
CA SER A 14 -40.55 17.36 -5.85
C SER A 14 -40.59 16.13 -6.78
N SER A 15 -39.96 15.04 -6.37
CA SER A 15 -39.91 13.79 -7.11
C SER A 15 -41.25 13.06 -6.98
N SER A 16 -41.95 12.94 -8.11
CA SER A 16 -43.17 12.13 -8.25
C SER A 16 -42.90 10.62 -8.07
N PRO A 17 -43.91 9.82 -7.69
CA PRO A 17 -43.73 8.40 -7.36
C PRO A 17 -43.41 7.59 -8.61
N ARG A 18 -42.28 6.88 -8.60
CA ARG A 18 -41.87 5.96 -9.67
C ARG A 18 -42.53 4.60 -9.46
N GLN A 19 -43.38 4.20 -10.41
CA GLN A 19 -43.98 2.87 -10.47
C GLN A 19 -42.91 1.80 -10.76
N SER A 20 -42.96 0.70 -10.03
CA SER A 20 -42.11 -0.48 -10.18
C SER A 20 -42.67 -1.42 -11.27
N PRO A 21 -41.83 -1.99 -12.14
CA PRO A 21 -42.17 -3.22 -12.82
C PRO A 21 -41.24 -4.38 -12.40
N GLU A 22 -41.93 -5.41 -11.93
CA GLU A 22 -41.76 -6.85 -12.10
C GLU A 22 -40.39 -7.48 -12.41
N THR A 23 -40.09 -8.46 -11.58
CA THR A 23 -39.01 -9.45 -11.63
C THR A 23 -39.27 -10.52 -12.67
N PRO A 24 -38.23 -11.05 -13.34
CA PRO A 24 -38.24 -12.48 -13.68
C PRO A 24 -36.95 -13.22 -13.30
N SER A 25 -37.17 -14.26 -12.51
CA SER A 25 -36.65 -15.64 -12.56
C SER A 25 -35.25 -15.98 -13.10
N ARG A 26 -34.48 -16.52 -12.15
CA ARG A 26 -33.31 -17.42 -12.17
C ARG A 26 -33.34 -18.56 -13.21
N PRO A 27 -32.17 -18.98 -13.73
CA PRO A 27 -31.81 -20.42 -13.71
C PRO A 27 -30.33 -20.68 -13.32
N VAL A 28 -30.06 -21.56 -12.35
CA VAL A 28 -29.56 -22.96 -12.42
C VAL A 28 -28.13 -23.15 -12.97
N SER A 29 -27.24 -23.67 -12.11
CA SER A 29 -25.84 -24.10 -12.32
C SER A 29 -25.68 -25.26 -13.32
N PRO A 30 -24.46 -25.54 -13.83
CA PRO A 30 -23.63 -26.64 -13.28
C PRO A 30 -22.09 -26.37 -13.31
N THR A 31 -21.30 -26.74 -12.30
CA THR A 31 -20.51 -28.00 -12.10
C THR A 31 -19.27 -28.19 -13.01
N ALA A 32 -18.15 -28.57 -12.38
CA ALA A 32 -16.84 -29.02 -12.90
C ALA A 32 -15.85 -27.91 -13.30
N ALA A 33 -14.54 -27.97 -13.06
CA ALA A 33 -13.66 -29.14 -12.90
C ALA A 33 -12.44 -28.84 -12.00
N LEU A 34 -12.05 -29.85 -11.21
CA LEU A 34 -10.75 -29.98 -10.55
C LEU A 34 -9.65 -30.13 -11.60
N SER A 35 -8.64 -29.26 -11.59
CA SER A 35 -7.43 -29.41 -12.40
C SER A 35 -6.16 -29.38 -11.55
N ARG A 36 -5.64 -30.59 -11.34
CA ARG A 36 -4.23 -31.03 -11.41
C ARG A 36 -3.14 -30.16 -10.77
N LEU A 37 -2.71 -30.66 -9.61
CA LEU A 37 -1.33 -30.59 -9.09
C LEU A 37 -0.30 -30.91 -10.19
N SER A 38 0.67 -30.01 -10.38
CA SER A 38 1.88 -30.26 -11.16
C SER A 38 3.08 -30.19 -10.22
N ASN A 39 3.72 -31.33 -10.02
CA ASN A 39 5.00 -31.49 -9.31
C ASN A 39 6.12 -30.75 -10.05
N PRO A 40 6.95 -29.95 -9.35
CA PRO A 40 8.27 -29.60 -9.87
C PRO A 40 9.26 -30.73 -9.58
N SER A 41 9.78 -31.28 -10.68
CA SER A 41 10.80 -32.31 -10.78
C SER A 41 12.08 -31.93 -10.03
N THR A 42 12.55 -32.85 -9.20
CA THR A 42 13.89 -32.89 -8.61
C THR A 42 14.95 -33.11 -9.71
N PRO A 43 15.97 -32.25 -9.85
CA PRO A 43 17.14 -32.57 -10.64
C PRO A 43 18.01 -33.58 -9.89
N SER A 44 18.04 -34.82 -10.40
CA SER A 44 19.09 -35.80 -10.10
C SER A 44 20.41 -35.31 -10.69
N SER A 45 21.33 -34.87 -9.85
CA SER A 45 22.74 -34.69 -10.21
C SER A 45 23.54 -35.86 -9.65
N THR A 46 23.71 -36.87 -10.48
CA THR A 46 24.58 -38.02 -10.26
C THR A 46 26.01 -37.61 -10.61
N GLY A 47 26.67 -36.89 -9.70
CA GLY A 47 28.11 -36.60 -9.78
C GLY A 47 28.86 -37.54 -8.84
N ALA A 48 29.51 -38.56 -9.40
CA ALA A 48 30.37 -39.46 -8.66
C ALA A 48 31.58 -38.68 -8.06
N PRO A 49 31.81 -38.74 -6.74
CA PRO A 49 33.05 -38.26 -6.17
C PRO A 49 34.15 -39.29 -6.45
N SER A 50 35.17 -38.87 -7.18
CA SER A 50 36.44 -39.60 -7.31
C SER A 50 37.05 -39.75 -5.91
N SER A 51 37.10 -40.98 -5.42
CA SER A 51 37.75 -41.37 -4.18
C SER A 51 39.25 -41.20 -4.31
N ASP A 52 39.76 -40.03 -3.92
CA ASP A 52 41.18 -39.86 -3.63
C ASP A 52 41.40 -40.37 -2.21
N ASP A 53 41.59 -41.70 -2.11
CA ASP A 53 41.87 -42.47 -0.90
C ASP A 53 43.26 -42.06 -0.37
N SER A 54 43.31 -40.86 0.21
CA SER A 54 44.43 -40.43 1.03
C SER A 54 44.41 -41.27 2.30
N PHE A 55 45.16 -42.37 2.26
CA PHE A 55 45.48 -43.27 3.37
C PHE A 55 45.58 -42.50 4.70
N PHE A 56 44.50 -42.50 5.48
CA PHE A 56 44.51 -42.03 6.85
C PHE A 56 45.44 -42.95 7.63
N ASN A 57 46.66 -42.48 7.85
CA ASN A 57 47.67 -43.17 8.65
C ASN A 57 47.07 -43.39 10.06
N PRO A 58 46.73 -44.64 10.46
CA PRO A 58 45.80 -44.92 11.56
C PRO A 58 46.40 -44.74 12.96
N ARG A 59 47.44 -43.91 13.09
CA ARG A 59 48.19 -43.71 14.35
C ARG A 59 48.48 -42.25 14.68
N LYS A 60 47.86 -41.29 13.99
CA LYS A 60 47.97 -39.90 14.45
C LYS A 60 47.26 -39.77 15.79
N HIS A 61 48.02 -39.37 16.80
CA HIS A 61 47.48 -39.13 18.14
C HIS A 61 46.42 -38.02 18.05
N PRO A 62 45.30 -38.08 18.79
CA PRO A 62 44.22 -37.08 18.71
C PRO A 62 44.69 -35.63 18.85
N ALA A 63 45.75 -35.42 19.64
CA ALA A 63 46.40 -34.12 19.80
C ALA A 63 47.03 -33.57 18.50
N GLU A 64 47.60 -34.41 17.65
CA GLU A 64 48.16 -34.00 16.35
C GLU A 64 47.05 -33.61 15.39
N ILE A 65 45.94 -34.34 15.39
CA ILE A 65 44.75 -34.02 14.57
C ILE A 65 44.19 -32.65 14.96
N VAL A 66 44.08 -32.36 16.27
CA VAL A 66 43.63 -31.05 16.76
C VAL A 66 44.56 -29.92 16.31
N GLN A 67 45.88 -30.12 16.36
CA GLN A 67 46.84 -29.10 15.91
C GLN A 67 46.75 -28.87 14.39
N ASP A 68 46.65 -29.94 13.60
CA ASP A 68 46.48 -29.86 12.14
C ASP A 68 45.18 -29.10 11.78
N VAL A 69 44.05 -29.45 12.40
CA VAL A 69 42.76 -28.79 12.18
C VAL A 69 42.80 -27.33 12.63
N ALA A 70 43.35 -27.05 13.82
CA ALA A 70 43.46 -25.69 14.34
C ALA A 70 44.33 -24.78 13.46
N ARG A 71 45.40 -25.33 12.88
CA ARG A 71 46.27 -24.62 11.94
C ARG A 71 45.58 -24.35 10.61
N ASN A 72 44.86 -25.35 10.08
CA ASN A 72 44.12 -25.23 8.83
C ASN A 72 42.99 -24.19 8.91
N VAL A 73 42.26 -24.16 10.03
CA VAL A 73 41.14 -23.22 10.27
C VAL A 73 41.63 -21.87 10.83
N LYS A 74 42.92 -21.73 11.14
CA LYS A 74 43.54 -20.51 11.71
C LYS A 74 42.89 -20.07 13.03
N LEU A 75 42.59 -21.01 13.92
CA LEU A 75 42.01 -20.74 15.24
C LEU A 75 42.95 -19.91 16.14
N ARG A 76 42.37 -19.04 16.97
CA ARG A 76 43.11 -18.27 18.00
C ARG A 76 43.61 -19.23 19.10
N PRO A 77 44.71 -18.90 19.81
CA PRO A 77 45.26 -19.80 20.83
C PRO A 77 44.24 -20.31 21.87
N SER A 78 43.38 -19.43 22.39
CA SER A 78 42.29 -19.80 23.32
C SER A 78 41.31 -20.84 22.75
N ASP A 79 41.04 -20.76 21.46
CA ASP A 79 40.09 -21.64 20.78
C ASP A 79 40.73 -22.99 20.48
N ARG A 80 42.08 -23.03 20.35
CA ARG A 80 42.85 -24.28 20.23
C ARG A 80 42.80 -25.09 21.51
N ASP A 81 42.95 -24.44 22.66
CA ASP A 81 42.85 -25.09 23.97
C ASP A 81 41.45 -25.68 24.17
N THR A 82 40.43 -24.94 23.75
CA THR A 82 39.02 -25.38 23.78
C THR A 82 38.80 -26.60 22.87
N LEU A 83 39.36 -26.59 21.65
CA LEU A 83 39.27 -27.72 20.72
C LEU A 83 40.05 -28.95 21.23
N ALA A 84 41.18 -28.74 21.91
CA ALA A 84 41.94 -29.81 22.55
C ALA A 84 41.16 -30.46 23.69
N ILE A 85 40.45 -29.67 24.52
CA ILE A 85 39.53 -30.18 25.54
C ILE A 85 38.41 -30.98 24.87
N PHE A 86 37.77 -30.43 23.84
CA PHE A 86 36.68 -31.09 23.11
C PHE A 86 37.10 -32.46 22.54
N SER A 87 38.31 -32.58 21.98
CA SER A 87 38.81 -33.83 21.40
C SER A 87 39.00 -34.98 22.39
N ARG A 88 39.05 -34.68 23.70
CA ARG A 88 39.23 -35.67 24.77
C ARG A 88 37.90 -36.13 25.38
N LEU A 89 36.80 -35.48 25.05
CA LEU A 89 35.46 -35.82 25.51
C LEU A 89 34.97 -37.09 24.80
N ASP A 90 34.10 -37.86 25.44
CA ASP A 90 33.41 -38.97 24.79
C ASP A 90 32.41 -38.47 23.73
N THR A 91 32.02 -39.33 22.79
CA THR A 91 31.11 -39.01 21.69
C THR A 91 29.81 -38.36 22.19
N GLN A 92 29.23 -38.86 23.28
CA GLN A 92 28.01 -38.30 23.85
C GLN A 92 28.23 -36.89 24.42
N GLU A 93 29.34 -36.70 25.13
CA GLU A 93 29.73 -35.41 25.70
C GLU A 93 30.04 -34.37 24.61
N GLN A 94 30.69 -34.80 23.52
CA GLN A 94 30.95 -33.97 22.35
C GLN A 94 29.64 -33.48 21.70
N GLN A 95 28.64 -34.35 21.55
CA GLN A 95 27.34 -33.97 20.99
C GLN A 95 26.62 -32.95 21.87
N ILE A 96 26.61 -33.14 23.20
CA ILE A 96 26.02 -32.19 24.15
C ILE A 96 26.75 -30.85 24.10
N TRP A 97 28.08 -30.88 24.04
CA TRP A 97 28.91 -29.68 23.95
C TRP A 97 28.64 -28.90 22.66
N LEU A 98 28.55 -29.59 21.52
CA LEU A 98 28.22 -28.99 20.23
C LEU A 98 26.82 -28.38 20.24
N ALA A 99 25.82 -29.09 20.79
CA ALA A 99 24.45 -28.60 20.91
C ALA A 99 24.39 -27.33 21.79
N GLY A 100 25.09 -27.31 22.92
CA GLY A 100 25.18 -26.13 23.80
C GLY A 100 25.82 -24.93 23.10
N HIS A 101 26.90 -25.16 22.34
CA HIS A 101 27.54 -24.09 21.57
C HIS A 101 26.70 -23.60 20.39
N LEU A 102 25.96 -24.49 19.71
CA LEU A 102 24.99 -24.12 18.68
C LEU A 102 23.87 -23.25 19.25
N LEU A 103 23.31 -23.61 20.42
CA LEU A 103 22.31 -22.80 21.11
C LEU A 103 22.86 -21.42 21.50
N LYS A 104 24.08 -21.38 22.05
CA LYS A 104 24.75 -20.12 22.38
C LYS A 104 25.04 -19.25 21.16
N LEU A 105 25.41 -19.86 20.02
CA LEU A 105 25.56 -19.16 18.75
C LEU A 105 24.22 -18.62 18.25
N ALA A 106 23.14 -19.39 18.36
CA ALA A 106 21.80 -18.94 18.00
C ALA A 106 21.37 -17.73 18.85
N GLU A 107 21.58 -17.77 20.17
CA GLU A 107 21.36 -16.63 21.07
C GLU A 107 22.23 -15.42 20.70
N GLY A 108 23.50 -15.66 20.36
CA GLY A 108 24.44 -14.64 19.92
C GLY A 108 24.00 -13.97 18.61
N GLN A 109 23.48 -14.74 17.65
CA GLN A 109 22.93 -14.21 16.40
C GLN A 109 21.67 -13.37 16.64
N SER A 110 20.80 -13.76 17.58
CA SER A 110 19.66 -12.92 17.99
C SER A 110 20.15 -11.59 18.58
N LYS A 111 21.21 -11.61 19.41
CA LYS A 111 21.82 -10.39 19.98
C LYS A 111 22.50 -9.51 18.95
N LEU A 112 23.26 -10.08 18.01
CA LEU A 112 23.95 -9.35 16.94
C LEU A 112 22.96 -8.72 15.94
N SER A 113 21.90 -9.45 15.60
CA SER A 113 20.78 -8.89 14.81
C SER A 113 20.13 -7.69 15.50
N THR A 114 20.19 -7.66 16.84
CA THR A 114 19.67 -6.53 17.64
C THR A 114 20.68 -5.39 17.80
N SER A 115 21.99 -5.66 17.76
CA SER A 115 23.06 -4.69 18.08
C SER A 115 23.79 -4.07 16.88
N CYS A 116 23.61 -4.57 15.67
CA CYS A 116 23.98 -3.84 14.43
C CYS A 116 23.01 -2.65 14.11
N SER A 117 22.14 -2.28 15.04
CA SER A 117 21.02 -1.34 14.87
C SER A 117 21.36 0.16 14.90
N ASN A 118 22.63 0.56 14.77
CA ASN A 118 22.93 1.97 14.45
C ASN A 118 22.58 2.31 12.99
N THR A 119 22.31 1.29 12.17
CA THR A 119 21.58 1.46 10.93
C THR A 119 20.09 1.58 11.28
N GLY A 120 19.53 2.79 11.11
CA GLY A 120 18.11 3.04 11.39
C GLY A 120 17.22 1.99 10.69
N TYR A 121 16.10 1.64 11.32
CA TYR A 121 15.19 0.65 10.76
C TYR A 121 14.76 1.03 9.34
N VAL A 122 15.08 0.14 8.38
CA VAL A 122 14.70 0.31 6.97
C VAL A 122 13.47 -0.55 6.70
N ILE A 123 12.41 0.09 6.18
CA ILE A 123 11.20 -0.63 5.79
C ILE A 123 11.52 -1.50 4.56
N PRO A 124 11.19 -2.81 4.55
CA PRO A 124 11.40 -3.65 3.38
C PRO A 124 10.78 -3.06 2.09
N PRO A 125 11.46 -3.11 0.92
CA PRO A 125 10.96 -2.48 -0.31
C PRO A 125 9.56 -2.93 -0.74
N HIS A 126 9.27 -4.23 -0.65
CA HIS A 126 7.94 -4.78 -0.94
C HIS A 126 6.86 -4.15 -0.04
N PHE A 127 7.13 -4.07 1.27
CA PHE A 127 6.21 -3.46 2.22
C PHE A 127 5.99 -1.96 1.92
N GLN A 128 7.03 -1.25 1.47
CA GLN A 128 6.88 0.14 1.03
C GLN A 128 5.97 0.28 -0.20
N ALA A 129 6.06 -0.63 -1.16
CA ALA A 129 5.24 -0.61 -2.37
C ALA A 129 3.75 -0.83 -2.04
N GLU A 130 3.45 -1.78 -1.16
CA GLU A 130 2.09 -2.05 -0.66
C GLU A 130 1.51 -0.85 0.09
N ILE A 131 2.31 -0.20 0.96
CA ILE A 131 1.91 1.04 1.64
C ILE A 131 1.57 2.12 0.62
N ASP A 132 2.40 2.29 -0.41
CA ASP A 132 2.20 3.32 -1.43
C ASP A 132 0.95 3.09 -2.27
N ALA A 133 0.75 1.85 -2.73
CA ALA A 133 -0.47 1.43 -3.42
C ALA A 133 -1.72 1.70 -2.57
N PHE A 134 -1.72 1.25 -1.31
CA PHE A 134 -2.91 1.38 -0.47
C PHE A 134 -3.18 2.83 -0.03
N CYS A 135 -2.14 3.63 0.23
CA CYS A 135 -2.31 5.07 0.46
C CYS A 135 -3.04 5.75 -0.71
N PHE A 136 -2.66 5.42 -1.94
CA PHE A 136 -3.31 5.97 -3.13
C PHE A 136 -4.78 5.54 -3.23
N VAL A 137 -5.08 4.25 -3.03
CA VAL A 137 -6.46 3.73 -2.99
C VAL A 137 -7.32 4.46 -1.93
N VAL A 138 -6.78 4.67 -0.72
CA VAL A 138 -7.49 5.36 0.36
C VAL A 138 -7.79 6.81 0.00
N LEU A 139 -6.86 7.52 -0.64
CA LEU A 139 -7.07 8.90 -1.06
C LEU A 139 -8.11 9.01 -2.19
N MET A 140 -8.18 8.03 -3.08
CA MET A 140 -9.15 8.03 -4.18
C MET A 140 -10.54 7.50 -3.79
N ARG A 141 -10.70 7.02 -2.55
CA ARG A 141 -11.97 6.47 -2.05
C ARG A 141 -13.05 7.57 -1.97
N PRO A 142 -14.19 7.44 -2.68
CA PRO A 142 -15.24 8.46 -2.69
C PRO A 142 -15.87 8.73 -1.31
N SER A 143 -15.89 7.70 -0.45
CA SER A 143 -16.45 7.77 0.90
C SER A 143 -15.51 8.42 1.94
N LEU A 144 -14.32 8.86 1.55
CA LEU A 144 -13.35 9.45 2.47
C LEU A 144 -13.91 10.76 3.08
N SER A 145 -13.85 10.86 4.41
CA SER A 145 -14.39 12.00 5.14
C SER A 145 -13.53 13.25 5.09
N ALA A 146 -12.22 13.07 5.14
CA ALA A 146 -11.24 14.13 5.15
C ALA A 146 -9.91 13.61 4.59
N TYR A 147 -9.16 14.49 3.93
CA TYR A 147 -7.85 14.24 3.36
C TYR A 147 -6.71 14.59 4.32
N ILE A 148 -6.91 15.55 5.24
CA ILE A 148 -5.91 15.97 6.23
C ILE A 148 -6.48 15.93 7.64
N THR A 149 -7.68 16.46 7.82
CA THR A 149 -8.32 16.64 9.12
C THR A 149 -8.42 15.32 9.88
N LYS A 150 -7.98 15.32 11.14
CA LYS A 150 -7.91 14.14 12.03
C LYS A 150 -7.04 12.98 11.51
N ASN A 151 -6.18 13.21 10.51
CA ASN A 151 -5.32 12.18 9.91
C ASN A 151 -6.09 10.93 9.45
N VAL A 152 -7.33 11.08 8.96
CA VAL A 152 -8.19 9.95 8.58
C VAL A 152 -7.51 8.98 7.59
N PRO A 153 -6.86 9.43 6.51
CA PRO A 153 -6.20 8.51 5.57
C PRO A 153 -5.10 7.69 6.24
N VAL A 154 -4.30 8.32 7.12
CA VAL A 154 -3.21 7.67 7.83
C VAL A 154 -3.75 6.58 8.75
N SER A 155 -4.83 6.86 9.49
CA SER A 155 -5.50 5.87 10.35
C SER A 155 -5.95 4.65 9.54
N LEU A 156 -6.67 4.87 8.43
CA LEU A 156 -7.18 3.80 7.58
C LEU A 156 -6.05 2.92 7.02
N VAL A 157 -4.94 3.54 6.60
CA VAL A 157 -3.76 2.82 6.12
C VAL A 157 -3.09 2.04 7.26
N THR A 158 -2.90 2.64 8.43
CA THR A 158 -2.29 1.94 9.58
C THR A 158 -3.14 0.78 10.08
N ASP A 159 -4.46 0.92 10.08
CA ASP A 159 -5.39 -0.15 10.45
C ASP A 159 -5.32 -1.31 9.45
N ARG A 160 -5.20 -1.00 8.15
CA ARG A 160 -4.98 -2.00 7.11
C ARG A 160 -3.64 -2.71 7.25
N ILE A 161 -2.55 -1.98 7.54
CA ILE A 161 -1.22 -2.56 7.77
C ILE A 161 -1.28 -3.58 8.91
N ILE A 162 -1.91 -3.23 10.03
CA ILE A 162 -2.04 -4.13 11.19
C ILE A 162 -2.84 -5.39 10.82
N SER A 163 -3.85 -5.23 9.97
CA SER A 163 -4.73 -6.31 9.53
C SER A 163 -4.15 -7.15 8.38
N SER A 164 -2.95 -6.83 7.88
CA SER A 164 -2.36 -7.47 6.69
C SER A 164 -0.96 -8.06 6.96
N PRO A 165 -0.86 -9.18 7.72
CA PRO A 165 0.43 -9.82 8.00
C PRO A 165 1.23 -10.20 6.75
N GLN A 166 0.55 -10.49 5.63
CA GLN A 166 1.15 -10.86 4.35
C GLN A 166 2.03 -9.77 3.74
N TRP A 167 1.90 -8.51 4.18
CA TRP A 167 2.78 -7.42 3.74
C TRP A 167 4.13 -7.39 4.45
N GLY A 168 4.37 -8.33 5.39
CA GLY A 168 5.56 -8.37 6.24
C GLY A 168 5.38 -7.59 7.55
N PHE A 169 4.15 -7.27 7.94
CA PHE A 169 3.86 -6.69 9.24
C PHE A 169 3.95 -7.76 10.33
N THR A 170 4.78 -7.52 11.36
CA THR A 170 4.82 -8.32 12.58
C THR A 170 4.33 -7.48 13.77
N PRO A 171 3.62 -8.08 14.75
CA PRO A 171 3.16 -7.36 15.95
C PRO A 171 4.30 -6.63 16.70
N GLU A 172 5.51 -7.21 16.69
CA GLU A 172 6.72 -6.62 17.27
C GLU A 172 7.06 -5.23 16.68
N LEU A 173 6.71 -4.96 15.42
CA LEU A 173 6.92 -3.65 14.80
C LEU A 173 6.07 -2.58 15.47
N LYS A 174 4.85 -2.93 15.91
CA LYS A 174 3.93 -2.01 16.60
C LYS A 174 4.36 -1.76 18.04
N GLU A 175 4.85 -2.80 18.72
CA GLU A 175 5.38 -2.70 20.08
C GLU A 175 6.66 -1.85 20.12
N THR A 176 7.49 -1.97 19.08
CA THR A 176 8.70 -1.17 18.93
C THR A 176 8.38 0.26 18.48
N LYS A 177 8.11 1.16 19.43
CA LYS A 177 7.72 2.58 19.19
C LYS A 177 8.54 3.30 18.09
N TYR A 178 9.85 3.11 18.06
CA TYR A 178 10.72 3.73 17.06
C TYR A 178 10.46 3.21 15.63
N LYS A 179 10.35 1.89 15.44
CA LYS A 179 10.06 1.27 14.13
C LYS A 179 8.67 1.67 13.66
N TRP A 180 7.68 1.64 14.56
CA TRP A 180 6.31 2.08 14.26
C TRP A 180 6.27 3.55 13.82
N LYS A 181 7.00 4.44 14.50
CA LYS A 181 7.09 5.85 14.13
C LYS A 181 7.65 6.05 12.71
N ILE A 182 8.62 5.25 12.28
CA ILE A 182 9.17 5.28 10.91
C ILE A 182 8.11 4.86 9.90
N ILE A 183 7.33 3.81 10.17
CA ILE A 183 6.25 3.34 9.29
C ILE A 183 5.16 4.40 9.18
N VAL A 184 4.67 4.95 10.31
CA VAL A 184 3.64 6.00 10.31
C VAL A 184 4.13 7.24 9.56
N LYS A 185 5.38 7.65 9.76
CA LYS A 185 5.97 8.78 9.03
C LYS A 185 5.99 8.50 7.52
N ARG A 186 6.38 7.29 7.10
CA ARG A 186 6.33 6.89 5.68
C ARG A 186 4.91 6.99 5.11
N VAL A 187 3.90 6.53 5.83
CA VAL A 187 2.49 6.65 5.42
C VAL A 187 2.08 8.13 5.26
N GLN A 188 2.48 8.99 6.19
CA GLN A 188 2.21 10.44 6.14
C GLN A 188 2.88 11.10 4.93
N ASP A 189 4.16 10.80 4.69
CA ASP A 189 4.95 11.34 3.58
C ASP A 189 4.32 10.91 2.24
N VAL A 190 3.99 9.63 2.10
CA VAL A 190 3.30 9.09 0.92
C VAL A 190 1.94 9.77 0.71
N CYS A 191 1.08 9.83 1.73
CA CYS A 191 -0.21 10.50 1.62
C CYS A 191 -0.05 11.97 1.15
N THR A 192 0.98 12.65 1.64
CA THR A 192 1.28 14.04 1.26
C THR A 192 1.71 14.14 -0.20
N ASN A 193 2.62 13.27 -0.64
CA ASN A 193 3.09 13.23 -2.02
C ASN A 193 1.93 12.91 -2.99
N ARG A 194 1.13 11.89 -2.70
CA ARG A 194 -0.02 11.51 -3.54
C ARG A 194 -1.07 12.62 -3.64
N ARG A 195 -1.36 13.30 -2.53
CA ARG A 195 -2.20 14.51 -2.55
C ARG A 195 -1.58 15.62 -3.41
N HIS A 196 -0.27 15.81 -3.38
CA HIS A 196 0.40 16.77 -4.27
C HIS A 196 0.21 16.40 -5.74
N ASP A 197 0.44 15.13 -6.10
CA ASP A 197 0.30 14.63 -7.47
C ASP A 197 -1.13 14.78 -7.99
N ILE A 198 -2.13 14.40 -7.17
CA ILE A 198 -3.56 14.57 -7.50
C ILE A 198 -3.89 16.05 -7.72
N LYS A 199 -3.43 16.95 -6.82
CA LYS A 199 -3.64 18.40 -6.98
C LYS A 199 -3.04 18.90 -8.30
N LYS A 200 -1.84 18.42 -8.66
CA LYS A 200 -1.14 18.81 -9.88
C LYS A 200 -1.89 18.34 -11.14
N ALA A 201 -2.42 17.11 -11.15
CA ALA A 201 -3.25 16.62 -12.24
C ALA A 201 -4.53 17.45 -12.40
N ILE A 202 -5.21 17.75 -11.28
CA ILE A 202 -6.40 18.62 -11.29
C ILE A 202 -6.06 20.00 -11.82
N GLN A 203 -4.96 20.61 -11.38
CA GLN A 203 -4.51 21.91 -11.86
C GLN A 203 -4.32 21.93 -13.39
N ALA A 204 -3.67 20.90 -13.95
CA ALA A 204 -3.46 20.79 -15.40
C ALA A 204 -4.78 20.64 -16.18
N SER A 205 -5.81 20.04 -15.57
CA SER A 205 -7.08 19.72 -16.21
C SER A 205 -8.06 20.91 -16.37
N VAL A 206 -7.87 21.99 -15.60
CA VAL A 206 -8.88 23.05 -15.46
C VAL A 206 -9.09 23.85 -16.76
N GLY A 207 -8.05 23.98 -17.59
CA GLY A 207 -8.07 24.80 -18.80
C GLY A 207 -8.18 26.31 -18.53
N GLU A 208 -8.33 27.09 -19.59
CA GLU A 208 -8.38 28.55 -19.54
C GLU A 208 -9.83 29.06 -19.45
N SER A 209 -10.01 30.22 -18.81
CA SER A 209 -11.33 30.86 -18.77
C SER A 209 -11.63 31.46 -20.15
N SER A 210 -12.84 31.28 -20.68
CA SER A 210 -13.27 32.02 -21.87
C SER A 210 -13.31 33.53 -21.56
N ASP A 211 -12.84 34.36 -22.50
CA ASP A 211 -13.00 35.81 -22.43
C ASP A 211 -14.47 36.26 -22.54
N ASN A 212 -15.33 35.38 -23.06
CA ASN A 212 -16.75 35.66 -23.21
C ASN A 212 -17.53 35.16 -21.98
N PRO A 213 -18.12 36.04 -21.14
CA PRO A 213 -18.85 35.65 -19.95
C PRO A 213 -20.13 34.85 -20.23
N SER A 214 -20.61 34.82 -21.49
CA SER A 214 -21.77 34.01 -21.89
C SER A 214 -21.43 32.54 -22.16
N ILE A 215 -20.15 32.19 -22.30
CA ILE A 215 -19.70 30.81 -22.54
C ILE A 215 -19.17 30.25 -21.22
N GLU A 216 -19.95 29.36 -20.59
CA GLU A 216 -19.51 28.69 -19.35
C GLU A 216 -18.39 27.67 -19.59
N ALA A 217 -18.19 27.23 -20.83
CA ALA A 217 -17.18 26.25 -21.20
C ALA A 217 -15.76 26.83 -21.15
N ARG A 218 -14.82 26.05 -20.61
CA ARG A 218 -13.38 26.40 -20.57
C ARG A 218 -12.65 25.83 -21.78
N SER A 219 -11.79 26.63 -22.40
CA SER A 219 -10.94 26.19 -23.50
C SER A 219 -9.83 25.28 -22.97
N ASN A 220 -9.50 24.23 -23.73
CA ASN A 220 -8.45 23.26 -23.39
C ASN A 220 -8.62 22.56 -22.03
N ALA A 221 -9.83 22.56 -21.48
CA ALA A 221 -10.14 21.78 -20.29
C ALA A 221 -10.17 20.29 -20.64
N GLN A 222 -9.67 19.47 -19.71
CA GLN A 222 -9.75 18.02 -19.83
C GLN A 222 -11.10 17.53 -19.29
N ASP A 223 -11.74 16.59 -19.98
CA ASP A 223 -12.97 15.98 -19.49
C ASP A 223 -12.71 15.16 -18.21
N ILE A 224 -13.76 14.94 -17.42
CA ILE A 224 -13.64 14.31 -16.10
C ILE A 224 -13.20 12.84 -16.18
N ILE A 225 -13.53 12.11 -17.26
CA ILE A 225 -13.10 10.71 -17.41
C ILE A 225 -11.61 10.68 -17.68
N ALA A 226 -11.14 11.45 -18.67
CA ALA A 226 -9.72 11.51 -19.01
C ALA A 226 -8.90 11.95 -17.79
N LEU A 227 -9.38 12.95 -17.03
CA LEU A 227 -8.73 13.35 -15.78
C LEU A 227 -8.65 12.21 -14.75
N CYS A 228 -9.73 11.46 -14.55
CA CYS A 228 -9.71 10.33 -13.61
C CYS A 228 -8.80 9.19 -14.08
N VAL A 229 -8.77 8.90 -15.39
CA VAL A 229 -7.83 7.93 -15.99
C VAL A 229 -6.38 8.37 -15.75
N ASP A 230 -6.07 9.65 -15.97
CA ASP A 230 -4.74 10.20 -15.73
C ASP A 230 -4.36 10.14 -14.25
N ILE A 231 -5.30 10.45 -13.35
CA ILE A 231 -5.07 10.31 -11.90
C ILE A 231 -4.78 8.85 -11.53
N VAL A 232 -5.57 7.89 -12.02
CA VAL A 232 -5.31 6.45 -11.78
C VAL A 232 -3.94 6.04 -12.33
N ALA A 233 -3.54 6.60 -13.48
CA ALA A 233 -2.25 6.33 -14.09
C ALA A 233 -1.05 6.86 -13.29
N ILE A 234 -1.23 7.82 -12.36
CA ILE A 234 -0.18 8.30 -11.44
C ILE A 234 0.42 7.13 -10.64
N HIS A 235 -0.41 6.15 -10.27
CA HIS A 235 0.03 5.00 -9.48
C HIS A 235 -0.62 3.69 -9.94
N LYS A 236 -0.13 3.18 -11.08
CA LYS A 236 -0.58 1.92 -11.71
C LYS A 236 -0.68 0.70 -10.77
N PRO A 237 0.19 0.50 -9.76
CA PRO A 237 0.10 -0.67 -8.87
C PRO A 237 -1.18 -0.74 -8.01
N ALA A 238 -1.97 0.34 -7.93
CA ALA A 238 -3.13 0.41 -7.05
C ALA A 238 -4.38 -0.36 -7.53
N ASP A 239 -4.37 -0.89 -8.76
CA ASP A 239 -5.51 -1.59 -9.41
C ASP A 239 -6.87 -0.90 -9.15
N LEU A 240 -6.91 0.40 -9.42
CA LEU A 240 -8.10 1.22 -9.19
C LEU A 240 -8.91 1.33 -10.48
N HIS A 241 -10.21 1.06 -10.41
CA HIS A 241 -11.14 1.29 -11.52
C HIS A 241 -11.88 2.61 -11.35
N VAL A 242 -12.05 3.33 -12.47
CA VAL A 242 -12.76 4.61 -12.48
C VAL A 242 -14.26 4.34 -12.36
N SER A 243 -14.82 4.66 -11.20
CA SER A 243 -16.26 4.56 -10.91
C SER A 243 -16.96 5.91 -11.00
N LEU A 244 -18.29 5.90 -11.13
CA LEU A 244 -19.09 7.13 -11.16
C LEU A 244 -18.91 7.98 -9.88
N ALA A 245 -18.84 7.32 -8.72
CA ALA A 245 -18.62 7.99 -7.44
C ALA A 245 -17.23 8.66 -7.38
N MET A 246 -16.21 8.06 -8.00
CA MET A 246 -14.89 8.66 -8.13
C MET A 246 -14.91 9.88 -9.05
N LEU A 247 -15.59 9.81 -10.20
CA LEU A 247 -15.77 10.97 -11.10
C LEU A 247 -16.39 12.16 -10.35
N ALA A 248 -17.49 11.91 -9.62
CA ALA A 248 -18.18 12.96 -8.89
C ALA A 248 -17.30 13.55 -7.76
N ARG A 249 -16.50 12.71 -7.10
CA ARG A 249 -15.55 13.15 -6.08
C ARG A 249 -14.43 14.01 -6.66
N VAL A 250 -13.85 13.62 -7.80
CA VAL A 250 -12.79 14.40 -8.46
C VAL A 250 -13.34 15.71 -9.02
N ALA A 251 -14.54 15.70 -9.59
CA ALA A 251 -15.24 16.91 -10.04
C ALA A 251 -15.43 17.91 -8.90
N PHE A 252 -15.81 17.44 -7.71
CA PHE A 252 -15.89 18.28 -6.51
C PHE A 252 -14.54 18.88 -6.12
N ILE A 253 -13.47 18.08 -6.08
CA ILE A 253 -12.13 18.60 -5.75
C ILE A 253 -11.67 19.62 -6.80
N ARG A 254 -11.99 19.41 -8.08
CA ARG A 254 -11.73 20.36 -9.17
C ARG A 254 -12.51 21.66 -9.00
N GLN A 255 -13.77 21.60 -8.60
CA GLN A 255 -14.57 22.79 -8.27
C GLN A 255 -13.95 23.60 -7.11
N VAL A 256 -13.53 22.92 -6.04
CA VAL A 256 -12.81 23.55 -4.92
C VAL A 256 -11.49 24.15 -5.38
N TYR A 257 -10.77 23.49 -6.31
CA TYR A 257 -9.54 24.01 -6.89
C TYR A 257 -9.76 25.28 -7.71
N ILE A 258 -10.84 25.37 -8.49
CA ILE A 258 -11.16 26.59 -9.24
C ILE A 258 -11.41 27.77 -8.28
N GLN A 259 -12.00 27.53 -7.11
CA GLN A 259 -12.29 28.56 -6.11
C GLN A 259 -11.06 28.94 -5.27
N PHE A 260 -10.21 27.96 -4.91
CA PHE A 260 -9.18 28.13 -3.88
C PHE A 260 -7.80 27.58 -4.27
N GLY A 261 -7.56 27.13 -5.50
CA GLY A 261 -6.40 26.32 -5.89
C GLY A 261 -5.03 26.96 -5.62
N ASN A 262 -4.98 28.29 -5.64
CA ASN A 262 -3.78 29.09 -5.41
C ASN A 262 -3.42 29.30 -3.92
N VAL A 263 -4.23 28.80 -2.99
CA VAL A 263 -3.93 28.91 -1.55
C VAL A 263 -3.02 27.77 -1.07
N LYS A 264 -2.13 28.07 -0.12
CA LYS A 264 -1.21 27.08 0.48
C LYS A 264 -1.95 25.90 1.14
N ASN A 265 -3.16 26.14 1.64
CA ASN A 265 -3.95 25.19 2.42
C ASN A 265 -5.10 24.57 1.62
N PHE A 266 -4.88 24.32 0.32
CA PHE A 266 -5.91 23.79 -0.59
C PHE A 266 -6.67 22.58 -0.02
N TRP A 267 -5.95 21.58 0.49
CA TRP A 267 -6.57 20.36 1.03
C TRP A 267 -7.36 20.59 2.33
N GLU A 268 -7.01 21.59 3.13
CA GLU A 268 -7.83 21.99 4.28
C GLU A 268 -9.16 22.62 3.82
N GLN A 269 -9.15 23.37 2.70
CA GLN A 269 -10.38 23.88 2.10
C GLN A 269 -11.24 22.74 1.53
N VAL A 270 -10.63 21.74 0.89
CA VAL A 270 -11.36 20.53 0.46
C VAL A 270 -12.05 19.88 1.66
N ASP A 271 -11.36 19.68 2.78
CA ASP A 271 -11.94 19.09 4.00
C ASP A 271 -13.06 19.96 4.59
N LYS A 272 -12.87 21.28 4.61
CA LYS A 272 -13.87 22.23 5.10
C LYS A 272 -15.14 22.17 4.26
N GLU A 273 -15.02 22.18 2.94
CA GLU A 273 -16.19 22.11 2.05
C GLU A 273 -16.89 20.75 2.14
N LEU A 274 -16.16 19.66 2.33
CA LEU A 274 -16.76 18.35 2.60
C LEU A 274 -17.55 18.31 3.90
N ALA A 275 -17.00 18.89 4.97
CA ALA A 275 -17.69 19.03 6.24
C ALA A 275 -18.95 19.89 6.11
N ASN A 276 -18.89 20.98 5.32
CA ASN A 276 -20.05 21.82 5.02
C ASN A 276 -21.15 21.06 4.28
N VAL A 277 -20.81 20.29 3.25
CA VAL A 277 -21.76 19.48 2.48
C VAL A 277 -22.48 18.49 3.41
N ARG A 278 -21.73 17.82 4.29
CA ARG A 278 -22.30 16.88 5.27
C ARG A 278 -23.22 17.55 6.27
N SER A 279 -22.75 18.64 6.87
CA SER A 279 -23.51 19.41 7.85
C SER A 279 -24.82 19.94 7.28
N LYS A 280 -24.81 20.54 6.08
CA LYS A 280 -26.02 21.07 5.43
C LYS A 280 -27.02 19.99 5.03
N ASN A 281 -26.56 18.77 4.80
CA ASN A 281 -27.42 17.64 4.45
C ASN A 281 -27.74 16.74 5.66
N ASN A 282 -27.36 17.13 6.88
CA ASN A 282 -27.54 16.34 8.11
C ASN A 282 -26.99 14.90 8.01
N ASP A 283 -25.85 14.73 7.34
CA ASP A 283 -25.23 13.43 7.06
C ASP A 283 -26.14 12.41 6.33
N ASP A 284 -27.18 12.88 5.64
CA ASP A 284 -28.08 12.07 4.81
C ASP A 284 -27.38 11.62 3.51
N GLU A 285 -27.12 10.31 3.39
CA GLU A 285 -26.37 9.73 2.27
C GLU A 285 -27.02 10.00 0.91
N GLU A 286 -28.35 9.96 0.82
CA GLU A 286 -29.05 10.21 -0.45
C GLU A 286 -28.89 11.66 -0.89
N LYS A 287 -29.05 12.62 0.03
CA LYS A 287 -28.91 14.04 -0.29
C LYS A 287 -27.48 14.39 -0.65
N ILE A 288 -26.50 13.82 0.05
CA ILE A 288 -25.08 13.97 -0.28
C ILE A 288 -24.80 13.40 -1.67
N SER A 289 -25.30 12.20 -1.99
CA SER A 289 -25.16 11.59 -3.32
C SER A 289 -25.75 12.49 -4.42
N ARG A 290 -26.96 13.03 -4.22
CA ARG A 290 -27.59 14.00 -5.14
C ARG A 290 -26.75 15.25 -5.33
N PHE A 291 -26.17 15.79 -4.25
CA PHE A 291 -25.26 16.94 -4.33
C PHE A 291 -24.05 16.65 -5.23
N PHE A 292 -23.35 15.53 -5.01
CA PHE A 292 -22.21 15.13 -5.84
C PHE A 292 -22.63 14.86 -7.30
N GLY A 293 -23.84 14.33 -7.52
CA GLY A 293 -24.41 14.21 -8.86
C GLY A 293 -24.57 15.56 -9.58
N ARG A 294 -25.06 16.59 -8.87
CA ARG A 294 -25.16 17.97 -9.42
C ARG A 294 -23.79 18.56 -9.72
N VAL A 295 -22.82 18.36 -8.82
CA VAL A 295 -21.43 18.79 -9.03
C VAL A 295 -20.85 18.18 -10.31
N LEU A 296 -21.00 16.87 -10.50
CA LEU A 296 -20.55 16.17 -11.70
C LEU A 296 -21.25 16.68 -12.97
N GLN A 297 -22.56 16.91 -12.92
CA GLN A 297 -23.30 17.47 -14.06
C GLN A 297 -22.79 18.86 -14.44
N ASN A 298 -22.56 19.73 -13.45
CA ASN A 298 -22.03 21.07 -13.67
C ASN A 298 -20.60 21.02 -14.23
N ASP A 299 -19.78 20.14 -13.69
CA ASP A 299 -18.41 19.92 -14.17
C ASP A 299 -18.37 19.50 -15.66
N ARG A 300 -19.27 18.62 -16.11
CA ARG A 300 -19.44 18.26 -17.52
C ARG A 300 -19.87 19.43 -18.41
N LYS A 301 -20.71 20.34 -17.89
CA LYS A 301 -21.12 21.53 -18.66
C LYS A 301 -19.93 22.47 -18.91
N VAL A 302 -19.05 22.62 -17.92
CA VAL A 302 -17.94 23.57 -17.97
C VAL A 302 -16.69 23.00 -18.66
N HIS A 303 -16.39 21.72 -18.47
CA HIS A 303 -15.14 21.11 -18.93
C HIS A 303 -15.32 20.15 -20.11
N GLY A 304 -16.52 20.08 -20.69
CA GLY A 304 -16.80 19.35 -21.92
C GLY A 304 -17.68 18.11 -21.72
N PRO A 305 -18.42 17.73 -22.77
CA PRO A 305 -19.28 16.56 -22.74
C PRO A 305 -18.47 15.29 -22.57
N VAL A 306 -19.03 14.37 -21.80
CA VAL A 306 -18.43 13.08 -21.48
C VAL A 306 -19.17 11.99 -22.22
N ASP A 307 -18.44 11.16 -22.96
CA ASP A 307 -18.96 9.91 -23.51
C ASP A 307 -18.92 8.81 -22.43
N LEU A 308 -20.05 8.66 -21.74
CA LEU A 308 -20.22 7.68 -20.66
C LEU A 308 -20.35 6.24 -21.17
N GLY A 309 -20.50 6.02 -22.50
CA GLY A 309 -20.66 4.68 -23.06
C GLY A 309 -19.44 3.77 -22.86
N SER A 310 -18.31 4.35 -22.46
CA SER A 310 -17.02 3.67 -22.29
C SER A 310 -16.74 3.19 -20.85
N ILE A 311 -17.55 3.59 -19.86
CA ILE A 311 -17.33 3.21 -18.46
C ILE A 311 -18.20 2.00 -18.09
N PRO A 312 -17.62 0.90 -17.56
CA PRO A 312 -18.41 -0.17 -16.96
C PRO A 312 -19.18 0.37 -15.76
N LEU A 313 -20.51 0.38 -15.85
CA LEU A 313 -21.40 0.69 -14.74
C LEU A 313 -21.40 -0.50 -13.79
N GLU A 314 -20.66 -0.41 -12.70
CA GLU A 314 -20.77 -1.30 -11.53
C GLU A 314 -21.73 -0.72 -10.48
#